data_AF-A0A6A5WYJ4-F1
#
_entry.id   AF-A0A6A5WYJ4-F1
#
_cell.length_a   1.000
_cell.length_b   1.000
_cell.length_c   1.000
_cell.angle_alpha   90.00
_cell.angle_beta   90.00
_cell.angle_gamma   90.00
#
_symmetry.space_group_name_H-M   'P 1'
#
loop_
_entity.id
_entity.type
_entity.pdbx_description
1 polymer ?
#
loop_
_entity_poly.entity_id
_entity_poly.type
_entity_poly.pdbx_seq_one_letter_code
_entity_poly.pdbx_strand_id
1 'polypeptide(L)'
;MLVHWANAKEEDRFFLWNDPVAPAPELDNPIHPIFHLPNWPEVNPAVYQNMQQALRLASMFLRYDSTIEFFVSPLLGNTLIDSQSGRRYLSNPLSNKTHEQKGLVLKQVYRGLQCLSHCVKFCFIPVEGGKFWGRTKMESDLRPSHTSECPPFFSHHHSAKFEFRKHYLDFYQHQYASSSVYDQVRQDFSFATTIVHEVTHAVGVMRRGDYNEPCIRLDHPSPEHGYAWENFMFGGIHNPLDRISSKVGFFTRKAWAKDEDMKRLGREWGCVPYSYVAQWFRKDTWELIEDHGPTAIPPPHIPLKLQT
;
A
#
# COMPACT_ATOMS: atom_id res chain seq x y z
N MET A 1 -2.26 26.79 -14.06
CA MET A 1 -1.94 26.69 -12.62
C MET A 1 -0.67 25.88 -12.31
N LEU A 2 -0.24 24.92 -13.14
CA LEU A 2 1.01 24.15 -12.94
C LEU A 2 2.30 24.94 -13.26
N VAL A 3 2.23 25.99 -14.10
CA VAL A 3 3.41 26.72 -14.60
C VAL A 3 4.11 27.57 -13.53
N HIS A 4 3.45 27.93 -12.43
CA HIS A 4 4.09 28.71 -11.35
C HIS A 4 4.86 27.88 -10.31
N TRP A 5 4.76 26.54 -10.33
CA TRP A 5 5.41 25.69 -9.32
C TRP A 5 6.85 25.30 -9.69
N ALA A 6 7.24 25.42 -10.96
CA ALA A 6 8.59 25.10 -11.40
C ALA A 6 9.67 26.00 -10.76
N ASN A 7 9.33 27.26 -10.45
CA ASN A 7 10.22 28.21 -9.78
C ASN A 7 10.28 28.02 -8.25
N ALA A 8 9.42 27.18 -7.67
CA ALA A 8 9.40 26.94 -6.22
C ALA A 8 10.46 25.93 -5.74
N LYS A 9 11.25 25.34 -6.65
CA LYS A 9 12.34 24.42 -6.28
C LYS A 9 13.51 25.11 -5.59
N GLU A 10 13.75 26.39 -5.89
CA GLU A 10 14.87 27.14 -5.29
C GLU A 10 14.53 27.61 -3.85
N GLU A 11 13.26 27.65 -3.49
CA GLU A 11 12.77 27.97 -2.15
C GLU A 11 11.80 26.89 -1.64
N ASP A 12 12.25 25.64 -1.52
CA ASP A 12 11.46 24.54 -0.92
C ASP A 12 11.25 24.76 0.59
N ARG A 13 10.57 25.85 0.96
CA ARG A 13 10.33 26.32 2.33
C ARG A 13 9.56 25.32 3.17
N PHE A 14 8.87 24.38 2.52
CA PHE A 14 8.05 23.35 3.16
C PHE A 14 8.72 21.97 3.14
N PHE A 15 9.96 21.87 2.62
CA PHE A 15 10.74 20.64 2.53
C PHE A 15 9.96 19.48 1.88
N LEU A 16 9.23 19.79 0.81
CA LEU A 16 8.43 18.80 0.06
C LEU A 16 9.31 17.95 -0.86
N TRP A 17 10.44 18.51 -1.30
CA TRP A 17 11.36 17.90 -2.25
C TRP A 17 12.64 17.46 -1.57
N ASN A 18 13.32 18.33 -0.83
CA ASN A 18 14.59 17.98 -0.22
C ASN A 18 14.57 18.46 1.24
N ASP A 19 14.77 17.52 2.16
CA ASP A 19 14.95 17.85 3.57
C ASP A 19 16.33 17.33 4.00
N PRO A 20 17.35 18.20 4.14
CA PRO A 20 18.70 17.78 4.47
C PRO A 20 18.83 17.24 5.90
N VAL A 21 17.84 17.46 6.76
CA VAL A 21 17.83 16.89 8.12
C VAL A 21 17.01 15.60 8.20
N ALA A 22 16.34 15.19 7.12
CA ALA A 22 15.64 13.93 7.08
C ALA A 22 16.64 12.76 7.18
N PRO A 23 16.28 11.71 7.95
CA PRO A 23 17.20 10.64 8.21
C PRO A 23 17.38 9.75 6.97
N ALA A 24 18.56 9.17 6.82
CA ALA A 24 18.86 8.28 5.70
C ALA A 24 18.07 6.96 5.79
N PRO A 25 17.70 6.32 4.67
CA PRO A 25 17.10 4.99 4.67
C PRO A 25 18.04 3.93 5.28
N GLU A 26 17.53 3.07 6.14
CA GLU A 26 18.34 2.04 6.84
C GLU A 26 17.66 0.66 6.91
N LEU A 27 16.58 0.44 6.16
CA LEU A 27 15.93 -0.87 6.10
C LEU A 27 16.84 -1.93 5.46
N ASP A 28 17.06 -3.01 6.18
CA ASP A 28 17.84 -4.19 5.79
C ASP A 28 17.09 -5.50 6.08
N ASN A 29 15.79 -5.42 6.38
CA ASN A 29 14.97 -6.59 6.68
C ASN A 29 14.87 -7.55 5.48
N PRO A 30 14.56 -8.83 5.72
CA PRO A 30 14.20 -9.77 4.66
C PRO A 30 12.99 -9.27 3.87
N ILE A 31 13.03 -9.48 2.54
CA ILE A 31 11.89 -9.23 1.66
C ILE A 31 10.89 -10.39 1.82
N HIS A 32 9.61 -10.05 1.97
CA HIS A 32 8.52 -11.00 2.13
C HIS A 32 8.37 -11.89 0.87
N PRO A 33 8.04 -13.19 1.00
CA PRO A 33 7.95 -14.12 -0.12
C PRO A 33 7.05 -13.66 -1.28
N ILE A 34 5.96 -12.94 -0.98
CA ILE A 34 5.08 -12.34 -2.01
C ILE A 34 5.90 -11.52 -3.02
N PHE A 35 6.94 -10.82 -2.58
CA PHE A 35 7.72 -9.89 -3.39
C PHE A 35 9.02 -10.48 -3.94
N HIS A 36 9.26 -11.79 -3.80
CA HIS A 36 10.47 -12.42 -4.30
C HIS A 36 10.54 -12.40 -5.84
N LEU A 37 11.77 -12.33 -6.36
CA LEU A 37 12.06 -12.23 -7.80
C LEU A 37 11.27 -13.20 -8.71
N PRO A 38 11.03 -14.47 -8.35
CA PRO A 38 10.25 -15.39 -9.20
C PRO A 38 8.83 -14.91 -9.54
N ASN A 39 8.25 -14.02 -8.72
CA ASN A 39 6.92 -13.45 -9.01
C ASN A 39 6.98 -12.29 -10.03
N TRP A 40 8.18 -11.87 -10.44
CA TRP A 40 8.44 -10.75 -11.37
C TRP A 40 9.06 -11.24 -12.69
N PRO A 41 8.29 -11.92 -13.57
CA PRO A 41 8.85 -12.52 -14.79
C PRO A 41 9.50 -11.52 -15.76
N GLU A 42 9.13 -10.24 -15.71
CA GLU A 42 9.64 -9.17 -16.58
C GLU A 42 10.84 -8.42 -15.98
N VAL A 43 11.21 -8.72 -14.72
CA VAL A 43 12.26 -7.99 -13.98
C VAL A 43 13.53 -8.82 -13.93
N ASN A 44 14.63 -8.28 -14.45
CA ASN A 44 15.94 -8.92 -14.32
C ASN A 44 16.56 -8.65 -12.93
N PRO A 45 17.59 -9.42 -12.51
CA PRO A 45 18.19 -9.28 -11.18
C PRO A 45 18.74 -7.87 -10.85
N ALA A 46 19.27 -7.14 -11.84
CA ALA A 46 19.81 -5.80 -11.61
C ALA A 46 18.71 -4.78 -11.30
N VAL A 47 17.59 -4.86 -12.02
CA VAL A 47 16.41 -4.03 -11.74
C VAL A 47 15.79 -4.40 -10.41
N TYR A 48 15.71 -5.70 -10.11
CA TYR A 48 15.23 -6.17 -8.81
C TYR A 48 16.09 -5.65 -7.65
N GLN A 49 17.41 -5.55 -7.84
CA GLN A 49 18.31 -4.93 -6.87
C GLN A 49 17.95 -3.47 -6.59
N ASN A 50 17.64 -2.69 -7.63
CA ASN A 50 17.20 -1.30 -7.48
C ASN A 50 15.84 -1.17 -6.78
N MET A 51 14.97 -2.18 -6.88
CA MET A 51 13.67 -2.20 -6.20
C MET A 51 13.76 -2.61 -4.72
N GLN A 52 14.90 -3.11 -4.23
CA GLN A 52 14.97 -3.76 -2.92
C GLN A 52 14.51 -2.87 -1.77
N GLN A 53 14.79 -1.57 -1.80
CA GLN A 53 14.35 -0.67 -0.73
C GLN A 53 12.83 -0.55 -0.66
N ALA A 54 12.17 -0.38 -1.81
CA ALA A 54 10.71 -0.42 -1.91
C ALA A 54 10.14 -1.76 -1.41
N LEU A 55 10.74 -2.88 -1.83
CA LEU A 55 10.25 -4.21 -1.45
C LEU A 55 10.50 -4.53 0.03
N ARG A 56 11.58 -4.04 0.62
CA ARG A 56 11.85 -4.13 2.06
C ARG A 56 10.82 -3.35 2.86
N LEU A 57 10.54 -2.11 2.45
CA LEU A 57 9.49 -1.30 3.05
C LEU A 57 8.11 -1.99 2.95
N ALA A 58 7.76 -2.48 1.76
CA ALA A 58 6.54 -3.24 1.54
C ALA A 58 6.41 -4.46 2.46
N SER A 59 7.55 -5.12 2.73
CA SER A 59 7.61 -6.27 3.62
C SER A 59 7.39 -5.91 5.08
N MET A 60 7.80 -4.72 5.52
CA MET A 60 7.57 -4.24 6.87
C MET A 60 6.07 -4.02 7.15
N PHE A 61 5.30 -3.53 6.16
CA PHE A 61 3.84 -3.44 6.26
C PHE A 61 3.15 -4.79 6.50
N LEU A 62 3.81 -5.90 6.14
CA LEU A 62 3.29 -7.27 6.27
C LEU A 62 3.97 -8.08 7.39
N ARG A 63 4.82 -7.44 8.21
CA ARG A 63 5.68 -8.14 9.16
C ARG A 63 5.11 -8.23 10.56
N TYR A 64 4.61 -7.11 11.09
CA TYR A 64 4.27 -6.98 12.51
C TYR A 64 2.81 -7.30 12.77
N ASP A 65 2.54 -7.92 13.93
CA ASP A 65 1.18 -8.24 14.39
C ASP A 65 0.26 -7.01 14.34
N SER A 66 0.78 -5.86 14.74
CA SER A 66 0.08 -4.58 14.76
C SER A 66 -0.29 -4.04 13.36
N THR A 67 0.44 -4.43 12.30
CA THR A 67 0.12 -4.03 10.92
C THR A 67 -0.69 -5.09 10.20
N ILE A 68 -0.41 -6.37 10.42
CA ILE A 68 -1.15 -7.47 9.79
C ILE A 68 -2.56 -7.65 10.36
N GLU A 69 -2.84 -7.06 11.53
CA GLU A 69 -4.20 -6.99 12.11
C GLU A 69 -5.24 -6.49 11.08
N PHE A 70 -4.86 -5.55 10.20
CA PHE A 70 -5.75 -5.09 9.13
C PHE A 70 -6.30 -6.24 8.27
N PHE A 71 -5.47 -7.24 7.97
CA PHE A 71 -5.81 -8.35 7.08
C PHE A 71 -6.70 -9.41 7.75
N VAL A 72 -6.93 -9.32 9.06
CA VAL A 72 -7.80 -10.27 9.78
C VAL A 72 -9.23 -10.24 9.23
N SER A 73 -9.84 -9.07 9.07
CA SER A 73 -11.20 -8.96 8.53
C SER A 73 -11.27 -9.35 7.05
N PRO A 74 -10.41 -8.84 6.13
CA PRO A 74 -10.33 -9.29 4.74
C PRO A 74 -10.21 -10.81 4.60
N LEU A 75 -9.38 -11.46 5.41
CA LEU A 75 -9.07 -12.88 5.26
C LEU A 75 -10.03 -13.82 6.02
N LEU A 76 -10.56 -13.40 7.18
CA LEU A 76 -11.30 -14.27 8.10
C LEU A 76 -12.69 -13.74 8.47
N GLY A 77 -12.98 -12.47 8.21
CA GLY A 77 -14.27 -11.85 8.53
C GLY A 77 -15.41 -12.31 7.61
N ASN A 78 -16.60 -12.52 8.15
CA ASN A 78 -17.78 -12.85 7.36
C ASN A 78 -18.36 -11.59 6.73
N THR A 79 -18.94 -11.69 5.52
CA THR A 79 -19.69 -10.57 4.94
C THR A 79 -21.02 -10.44 5.67
N LEU A 80 -21.28 -9.27 6.24
CA LEU A 80 -22.51 -8.87 6.90
C LEU A 80 -23.22 -7.81 6.06
N ILE A 81 -24.54 -7.68 6.21
CA ILE A 81 -25.36 -6.66 5.57
C ILE A 81 -26.03 -5.86 6.68
N ASP A 82 -25.82 -4.55 6.67
CA ASP A 82 -26.55 -3.66 7.56
C ASP A 82 -28.00 -3.50 7.10
N SER A 83 -28.96 -3.74 7.99
CA SER A 83 -30.38 -3.78 7.64
C SER A 83 -30.97 -2.41 7.31
N GLN A 84 -30.35 -1.32 7.78
CA GLN A 84 -30.83 0.04 7.55
C GLN A 84 -30.32 0.62 6.24
N SER A 85 -29.02 0.50 5.99
CA SER A 85 -28.35 1.09 4.82
C SER A 85 -28.18 0.13 3.65
N GLY A 86 -28.40 -1.18 3.86
CA GLY A 86 -28.11 -2.23 2.87
C GLY A 86 -26.62 -2.44 2.60
N ARG A 87 -25.73 -1.76 3.34
CA ARG A 87 -24.29 -1.79 3.09
C ARG A 87 -23.68 -3.12 3.52
N ARG A 88 -22.83 -3.67 2.65
CA ARG A 88 -22.02 -4.86 2.94
C ARG A 88 -20.76 -4.45 3.70
N TYR A 89 -20.44 -5.14 4.79
CA TYR A 89 -19.21 -4.95 5.55
C TYR A 89 -18.65 -6.28 6.10
N LEU A 90 -17.43 -6.28 6.62
CA LEU A 90 -16.81 -7.48 7.21
C LEU A 90 -17.01 -7.50 8.74
N SER A 91 -17.32 -8.68 9.28
CA SER A 91 -17.25 -8.89 10.73
C SER A 91 -15.82 -8.71 11.23
N ASN A 92 -15.64 -8.47 12.53
CA ASN A 92 -14.32 -8.40 13.18
C ASN A 92 -14.01 -9.72 13.91
N PRO A 93 -13.19 -10.63 13.34
CA PRO A 93 -12.79 -11.87 13.99
C PRO A 93 -12.02 -11.68 15.30
N LEU A 94 -11.46 -10.50 15.60
CA LEU A 94 -10.76 -10.23 16.86
C LEU A 94 -11.69 -9.79 18.00
N SER A 95 -12.97 -9.54 17.70
CA SER A 95 -13.93 -9.11 18.72
C SER A 95 -14.08 -10.17 19.81
N ASN A 96 -14.04 -9.73 21.07
CA ASN A 96 -14.15 -10.57 22.28
C ASN A 96 -13.08 -11.67 22.42
N LYS A 97 -11.95 -11.57 21.70
CA LYS A 97 -10.82 -12.52 21.85
C LYS A 97 -9.83 -12.06 22.91
N THR A 98 -9.31 -13.01 23.68
CA THR A 98 -8.16 -12.78 24.58
C THR A 98 -6.89 -12.48 23.76
N HIS A 99 -5.86 -11.94 24.40
CA HIS A 99 -4.58 -11.66 23.73
C HIS A 99 -3.98 -12.91 23.06
N GLU A 100 -3.99 -14.05 23.76
CA GLU A 100 -3.52 -15.33 23.21
C GLU A 100 -4.32 -15.77 21.97
N GLN A 101 -5.65 -15.66 22.02
CA GLN A 101 -6.52 -15.99 20.90
C GLN A 101 -6.30 -15.06 19.71
N LYS A 102 -6.01 -13.77 19.95
CA LYS A 102 -5.63 -12.83 18.88
C LYS A 102 -4.33 -13.26 18.22
N GLY A 103 -3.30 -13.62 18.99
CA GLY A 103 -2.05 -14.14 18.46
C GLY A 103 -2.22 -15.37 17.56
N LEU A 104 -3.14 -16.29 17.91
CA LEU A 104 -3.46 -17.45 17.07
C LEU A 104 -4.15 -17.06 15.74
N VAL A 105 -4.99 -16.02 15.75
CA VAL A 105 -5.63 -15.49 14.55
C VAL A 105 -4.61 -14.79 13.66
N LEU A 106 -3.72 -13.97 14.23
CA LEU A 106 -2.67 -13.27 13.48
C LEU A 106 -1.69 -14.24 12.83
N LYS A 107 -1.32 -15.33 13.52
CA LYS A 107 -0.53 -16.43 12.92
C LYS A 107 -1.19 -17.05 11.69
N GLN A 108 -2.52 -17.19 11.69
CA GLN A 108 -3.24 -17.69 10.50
C GLN A 108 -3.20 -16.68 9.36
N VAL A 109 -3.34 -15.39 9.67
CA VAL A 109 -3.21 -14.32 8.67
C VAL A 109 -1.83 -14.31 8.05
N TYR A 110 -0.78 -14.40 8.87
CA TYR A 110 0.61 -14.47 8.40
C TYR A 110 0.82 -15.65 7.43
N ARG A 111 0.34 -16.85 7.79
CA ARG A 111 0.38 -18.02 6.89
C ARG A 111 -0.43 -17.81 5.62
N GLY A 112 -1.57 -17.13 5.71
CA GLY A 112 -2.36 -16.72 4.54
C GLY A 112 -1.54 -15.84 3.61
N LEU A 113 -0.93 -14.77 4.11
CA LEU A 113 -0.07 -13.88 3.32
C LEU A 113 1.13 -14.62 2.72
N GLN A 114 1.75 -15.54 3.45
CA GLN A 114 2.79 -16.40 2.88
C GLN A 114 2.26 -17.24 1.72
N CYS A 115 1.10 -17.87 1.86
CA CYS A 115 0.51 -18.68 0.80
C CYS A 115 0.02 -17.86 -0.39
N LEU A 116 -0.36 -16.59 -0.20
CA LEU A 116 -0.65 -15.67 -1.30
C LEU A 116 0.55 -15.55 -2.26
N SER A 117 1.79 -15.70 -1.76
CA SER A 117 2.99 -15.67 -2.61
C SER A 117 3.01 -16.75 -3.70
N HIS A 118 2.30 -17.86 -3.51
CA HIS A 118 2.24 -18.94 -4.50
C HIS A 118 1.31 -18.62 -5.68
N CYS A 119 0.43 -17.62 -5.52
CA CYS A 119 -0.65 -17.31 -6.46
C CYS A 119 -0.63 -15.88 -6.96
N VAL A 120 0.49 -15.17 -6.80
CA VAL A 120 0.65 -13.78 -7.27
C VAL A 120 1.68 -13.67 -8.39
N LYS A 121 1.43 -12.78 -9.34
CA LYS A 121 2.39 -12.35 -10.36
C LYS A 121 2.38 -10.85 -10.52
N PHE A 122 3.53 -10.27 -10.81
CA PHE A 122 3.69 -8.83 -11.00
C PHE A 122 4.08 -8.55 -12.45
N CYS A 123 3.49 -7.52 -13.05
CA CYS A 123 3.92 -7.04 -14.36
C CYS A 123 3.78 -5.53 -14.48
N PHE A 124 4.46 -4.97 -15.48
CA PHE A 124 4.45 -3.54 -15.75
C PHE A 124 3.81 -3.26 -17.11
N ILE A 125 2.70 -2.55 -17.10
CA ILE A 125 1.92 -2.27 -18.31
C ILE A 125 2.05 -0.83 -18.77
N PRO A 126 2.13 -0.56 -20.09
CA PRO A 126 1.96 0.79 -20.59
C PRO A 126 0.55 1.27 -20.23
N VAL A 127 0.44 2.53 -19.81
CA VAL A 127 -0.85 3.11 -19.44
C VAL A 127 -1.13 4.32 -20.31
N GLU A 128 -1.97 4.13 -21.32
CA GLU A 128 -2.53 5.21 -22.11
C GLU A 128 -3.69 5.83 -21.31
N GLY A 129 -3.47 7.03 -20.73
CA GLY A 129 -4.53 7.81 -20.08
C GLY A 129 -5.16 7.22 -18.80
N GLY A 130 -4.63 6.13 -18.26
CA GLY A 130 -5.22 5.43 -17.11
C GLY A 130 -5.09 6.18 -15.78
N LYS A 131 -6.08 5.99 -14.88
CA LYS A 131 -6.25 6.71 -13.61
C LYS A 131 -5.60 6.04 -12.38
N PHE A 132 -4.97 4.87 -12.54
CA PHE A 132 -4.50 4.01 -11.45
C PHE A 132 -2.98 3.86 -11.42
N TRP A 133 -2.37 3.69 -10.24
CA TRP A 133 -0.92 3.42 -10.10
C TRP A 133 -0.60 1.92 -10.14
N GLY A 134 -1.48 1.12 -9.56
CA GLY A 134 -1.54 -0.33 -9.64
C GLY A 134 -2.98 -0.77 -9.86
N ARG A 135 -3.16 -2.04 -10.23
CA ARG A 135 -4.45 -2.71 -10.14
C ARG A 135 -4.27 -4.22 -9.97
N THR A 136 -5.21 -4.83 -9.29
CA THR A 136 -5.27 -6.28 -9.12
C THR A 136 -6.25 -6.88 -10.11
N LYS A 137 -5.80 -7.89 -10.84
CA LYS A 137 -6.64 -8.74 -11.70
C LYS A 137 -6.63 -10.17 -11.19
N MET A 138 -7.74 -10.84 -11.38
CA MET A 138 -7.89 -12.28 -11.22
C MET A 138 -7.62 -12.96 -12.56
N GLU A 139 -6.74 -13.95 -12.56
CA GLU A 139 -6.47 -14.83 -13.71
C GLU A 139 -7.06 -16.21 -13.40
N SER A 140 -7.89 -16.74 -14.31
CA SER A 140 -8.61 -18.01 -14.14
C SER A 140 -7.79 -19.25 -14.50
N ASP A 141 -6.73 -19.08 -15.27
CA ASP A 141 -6.12 -20.20 -16.00
C ASP A 141 -4.89 -20.79 -15.28
N LEU A 142 -4.57 -20.28 -14.09
CA LEU A 142 -3.41 -20.67 -13.31
C LEU A 142 -3.85 -21.14 -11.93
N ARG A 143 -3.81 -22.46 -11.72
CA ARG A 143 -3.96 -23.02 -10.38
C ARG A 143 -2.63 -22.88 -9.63
N PRO A 144 -2.59 -22.12 -8.53
CA PRO A 144 -1.38 -21.99 -7.74
C PRO A 144 -1.01 -23.34 -7.12
N SER A 145 0.29 -23.62 -7.01
CA SER A 145 0.78 -24.80 -6.32
C SER A 145 0.78 -24.56 -4.80
N HIS A 146 -0.40 -24.41 -4.20
CA HIS A 146 -0.51 -24.39 -2.75
C HIS A 146 -0.07 -25.75 -2.18
N THR A 147 0.76 -25.71 -1.13
CA THR A 147 1.19 -26.91 -0.41
C THR A 147 0.09 -27.40 0.54
N SER A 148 0.21 -28.61 1.06
CA SER A 148 -0.66 -29.12 2.13
C SER A 148 -0.60 -28.29 3.42
N GLU A 149 0.44 -27.46 3.57
CA GLU A 149 0.60 -26.53 4.70
C GLU A 149 -0.15 -25.21 4.50
N CYS A 150 -0.66 -24.92 3.30
CA CYS A 150 -1.40 -23.70 3.06
C CYS A 150 -2.81 -23.77 3.65
N PRO A 151 -3.26 -22.74 4.40
CA PRO A 151 -4.64 -22.69 4.85
C PRO A 151 -5.58 -22.59 3.63
N PRO A 152 -6.79 -23.16 3.72
CA PRO A 152 -7.72 -23.25 2.59
C PRO A 152 -8.43 -21.92 2.27
N PHE A 153 -7.82 -20.78 2.61
CA PHE A 153 -8.39 -19.44 2.36
C PHE A 153 -8.49 -19.12 0.88
N PHE A 154 -7.54 -19.61 0.07
CA PHE A 154 -7.46 -19.38 -1.37
C PHE A 154 -7.75 -20.67 -2.12
N SER A 155 -8.93 -21.26 -1.85
CA SER A 155 -9.35 -22.54 -2.42
C SER A 155 -9.76 -22.46 -3.89
N HIS A 156 -9.95 -21.25 -4.42
CA HIS A 156 -10.43 -21.04 -5.77
C HIS A 156 -9.32 -21.26 -6.80
N HIS A 157 -9.70 -21.65 -8.02
CA HIS A 157 -8.78 -21.85 -9.14
C HIS A 157 -8.40 -20.52 -9.80
N HIS A 158 -7.91 -19.59 -9.00
CA HIS A 158 -7.50 -18.28 -9.46
C HIS A 158 -6.07 -17.99 -9.04
N SER A 159 -5.43 -17.07 -9.76
CA SER A 159 -4.26 -16.34 -9.31
C SER A 159 -4.53 -14.85 -9.38
N ALA A 160 -3.80 -14.05 -8.61
CA ALA A 160 -3.85 -12.61 -8.70
C ALA A 160 -2.66 -12.08 -9.50
N LYS A 161 -2.94 -11.24 -10.49
CA LYS A 161 -1.94 -10.52 -11.28
C LYS A 161 -2.01 -9.04 -10.92
N PHE A 162 -0.88 -8.50 -10.47
CA PHE A 162 -0.75 -7.10 -10.12
C PHE A 162 -0.13 -6.38 -11.32
N GLU A 163 -0.88 -5.44 -11.86
CA GLU A 163 -0.44 -4.64 -12.99
C GLU A 163 -0.09 -3.23 -12.52
N PHE A 164 1.20 -2.89 -12.55
CA PHE A 164 1.68 -1.55 -12.24
C PHE A 164 1.96 -0.79 -13.51
N ARG A 165 1.93 0.54 -13.42
CA ARG A 165 2.32 1.38 -14.55
C ARG A 165 3.80 1.17 -14.91
N LYS A 166 4.07 1.12 -16.22
CA LYS A 166 5.42 0.95 -16.77
C LYS A 166 6.45 1.97 -16.29
N HIS A 167 6.03 3.19 -15.93
CA HIS A 167 6.96 4.20 -15.43
C HIS A 167 7.73 3.76 -14.18
N TYR A 168 7.15 2.91 -13.32
CA TYR A 168 7.85 2.37 -12.16
C TYR A 168 9.08 1.58 -12.64
N LEU A 169 8.85 0.66 -13.58
CA LEU A 169 9.92 -0.13 -14.19
C LEU A 169 10.95 0.75 -14.88
N ASP A 170 10.51 1.73 -15.69
CA ASP A 170 11.40 2.63 -16.42
C ASP A 170 12.29 3.45 -15.46
N PHE A 171 11.75 3.87 -14.30
CA PHE A 171 12.55 4.53 -13.27
C PHE A 171 13.60 3.60 -12.69
N TYR A 172 13.23 2.39 -12.24
CA TYR A 172 14.18 1.43 -11.68
C TYR A 172 15.23 0.96 -12.70
N GLN A 173 14.88 0.88 -13.98
CA GLN A 173 15.77 0.47 -15.06
C GLN A 173 16.76 1.55 -15.47
N HIS A 174 16.31 2.81 -15.56
CA HIS A 174 17.08 3.84 -16.27
C HIS A 174 17.48 5.03 -15.42
N GLN A 175 16.84 5.26 -14.28
CA GLN A 175 16.99 6.51 -13.53
C GLN A 175 17.40 6.30 -12.07
N TYR A 176 17.08 5.16 -11.46
CA TYR A 176 17.26 4.94 -10.02
C TYR A 176 18.69 5.20 -9.57
N ALA A 177 19.67 4.54 -10.19
CA ALA A 177 21.08 4.61 -9.78
C ALA A 177 21.71 6.02 -9.94
N SER A 178 21.20 6.84 -10.85
CA SER A 178 21.69 8.21 -11.10
C SER A 178 20.85 9.29 -10.42
N SER A 179 19.72 8.92 -9.81
CA SER A 179 18.83 9.85 -9.12
C SER A 179 19.35 10.20 -7.73
N SER A 180 18.89 11.35 -7.23
CA SER A 180 19.16 11.73 -5.84
C SER A 180 18.53 10.75 -4.86
N VAL A 181 19.08 10.66 -3.63
CA VAL A 181 18.48 9.85 -2.56
C VAL A 181 17.04 10.27 -2.26
N TYR A 182 16.71 11.55 -2.41
CA TYR A 182 15.35 12.06 -2.22
C TYR A 182 14.36 11.49 -3.24
N ASP A 183 14.77 11.44 -4.51
CA ASP A 183 13.96 10.85 -5.59
C ASP A 183 13.81 9.34 -5.43
N GLN A 184 14.89 8.64 -5.05
CA GLN A 184 14.87 7.19 -4.78
C GLN A 184 13.87 6.87 -3.66
N VAL A 185 13.96 7.56 -2.51
CA VAL A 185 13.08 7.34 -1.36
C VAL A 185 11.61 7.61 -1.69
N ARG A 186 11.31 8.69 -2.44
CA ARG A 186 9.93 8.95 -2.88
C ARG A 186 9.42 7.87 -3.81
N GLN A 187 10.23 7.45 -4.77
CA GLN A 187 9.85 6.38 -5.69
C GLN A 187 9.59 5.08 -4.93
N ASP A 188 10.50 4.73 -4.03
CA ASP A 188 10.44 3.52 -3.23
C ASP A 188 9.19 3.52 -2.34
N PHE A 189 8.88 4.64 -1.70
CA PHE A 189 7.67 4.80 -0.89
C PHE A 189 6.41 4.64 -1.74
N SER A 190 6.32 5.36 -2.87
CA SER A 190 5.17 5.28 -3.78
C SER A 190 4.93 3.85 -4.24
N PHE A 191 5.99 3.14 -4.59
CA PHE A 191 5.88 1.76 -5.07
C PHE A 191 5.53 0.80 -3.95
N ALA A 192 6.14 0.94 -2.77
CA ALA A 192 5.87 0.12 -1.59
C ALA A 192 4.43 0.27 -1.08
N THR A 193 3.86 1.48 -1.11
CA THR A 193 2.46 1.68 -0.73
C THR A 193 1.52 1.13 -1.79
N THR A 194 1.80 1.38 -3.08
CA THR A 194 0.99 0.87 -4.20
C THR A 194 0.96 -0.65 -4.21
N ILE A 195 2.10 -1.33 -4.02
CA ILE A 195 2.15 -2.80 -4.06
C ILE A 195 1.36 -3.43 -2.90
N VAL A 196 1.41 -2.85 -1.70
CA VAL A 196 0.64 -3.37 -0.56
C VAL A 196 -0.84 -3.04 -0.66
N HIS A 197 -1.19 -1.87 -1.22
CA HIS A 197 -2.56 -1.55 -1.63
C HIS A 197 -3.12 -2.67 -2.53
N GLU A 198 -2.38 -3.09 -3.56
CA GLU A 198 -2.81 -4.22 -4.41
C GLU A 198 -2.85 -5.57 -3.67
N VAL A 199 -1.92 -5.83 -2.74
CA VAL A 199 -1.98 -7.03 -1.89
C VAL A 199 -3.31 -7.08 -1.10
N THR A 200 -3.82 -5.94 -0.65
CA THR A 200 -5.08 -5.90 0.11
C THR A 200 -6.28 -6.32 -0.75
N HIS A 201 -6.35 -5.84 -1.99
CA HIS A 201 -7.34 -6.28 -2.97
C HIS A 201 -7.19 -7.77 -3.26
N ALA A 202 -5.95 -8.23 -3.49
CA ALA A 202 -5.66 -9.62 -3.79
C ALA A 202 -6.13 -10.56 -2.68
N VAL A 203 -5.88 -10.24 -1.41
CA VAL A 203 -6.38 -11.03 -0.27
C VAL A 203 -7.89 -11.18 -0.34
N GLY A 204 -8.61 -10.10 -0.62
CA GLY A 204 -10.05 -10.10 -0.73
C GLY A 204 -10.57 -10.90 -1.92
N VAL A 205 -10.04 -10.63 -3.11
CA VAL A 205 -10.44 -11.27 -4.37
C VAL A 205 -10.13 -12.77 -4.33
N MET A 206 -8.92 -13.15 -3.90
CA MET A 206 -8.50 -14.55 -3.85
C MET A 206 -9.30 -15.38 -2.84
N ARG A 207 -9.77 -14.75 -1.77
CA ARG A 207 -10.64 -15.40 -0.79
C ARG A 207 -12.07 -15.56 -1.29
N ARG A 208 -12.63 -14.53 -1.94
CA ARG A 208 -14.05 -14.47 -2.31
C ARG A 208 -14.36 -15.02 -3.69
N GLY A 209 -13.40 -15.01 -4.60
CA GLY A 209 -13.62 -15.34 -6.01
C GLY A 209 -14.26 -14.23 -6.83
N ASP A 210 -14.35 -13.00 -6.30
CA ASP A 210 -14.99 -11.88 -6.98
C ASP A 210 -14.34 -10.53 -6.62
N TYR A 211 -14.63 -9.50 -7.44
CA TYR A 211 -14.18 -8.12 -7.24
C TYR A 211 -15.14 -7.27 -6.38
N ASN A 212 -16.23 -7.84 -5.87
CA ASN A 212 -17.25 -7.09 -5.14
C ASN A 212 -16.84 -6.92 -3.68
N GLU A 213 -16.01 -5.91 -3.42
CA GLU A 213 -15.50 -5.62 -2.09
C GLU A 213 -16.62 -5.20 -1.13
N PRO A 214 -16.74 -5.81 0.06
CA PRO A 214 -17.49 -5.22 1.17
C PRO A 214 -16.65 -4.12 1.84
N CYS A 215 -17.28 -3.21 2.58
CA CYS A 215 -16.51 -2.28 3.41
C CYS A 215 -15.76 -3.05 4.51
N ILE A 216 -14.54 -2.64 4.87
CA ILE A 216 -13.80 -3.27 5.99
C ILE A 216 -14.61 -3.14 7.29
N ARG A 217 -15.23 -1.98 7.51
CA ARG A 217 -16.17 -1.69 8.60
C ARG A 217 -17.40 -0.97 8.06
N LEU A 218 -18.51 -1.05 8.78
CA LEU A 218 -19.76 -0.41 8.38
C LEU A 218 -19.64 1.12 8.21
N ASP A 219 -18.79 1.75 9.02
CA ASP A 219 -18.58 3.21 9.04
C ASP A 219 -17.55 3.72 8.03
N HIS A 220 -16.82 2.83 7.35
CA HIS A 220 -15.91 3.25 6.27
C HIS A 220 -16.69 3.95 5.14
N PRO A 221 -16.12 4.97 4.48
CA PRO A 221 -16.80 5.74 3.43
C PRO A 221 -16.98 4.97 2.12
N SER A 222 -16.09 4.03 1.78
CA SER A 222 -16.17 3.25 0.54
C SER A 222 -15.75 1.79 0.73
N PRO A 223 -16.24 0.88 -0.15
CA PRO A 223 -15.79 -0.50 -0.24
C PRO A 223 -14.51 -0.58 -1.10
N GLU A 224 -13.42 0.00 -0.58
CA GLU A 224 -12.13 0.01 -1.27
C GLU A 224 -11.07 -0.41 -0.25
N HIS A 225 -10.59 -1.65 -0.36
CA HIS A 225 -9.73 -2.29 0.64
C HIS A 225 -8.35 -1.63 0.72
N GLY A 226 -7.80 -1.20 -0.42
CA GLY A 226 -6.50 -0.55 -0.50
C GLY A 226 -6.47 0.82 0.19
N TYR A 227 -7.46 1.67 -0.05
CA TYR A 227 -7.61 2.94 0.64
C TYR A 227 -7.98 2.78 2.11
N ALA A 228 -8.75 1.75 2.47
CA ALA A 228 -8.98 1.44 3.87
C ALA A 228 -7.68 1.03 4.57
N TRP A 229 -6.79 0.30 3.90
CA TRP A 229 -5.46 -0.04 4.39
C TRP A 229 -4.56 1.19 4.51
N GLU A 230 -4.51 2.05 3.48
CA GLU A 230 -3.76 3.31 3.56
C GLU A 230 -4.25 4.19 4.70
N ASN A 231 -5.56 4.28 4.91
CA ASN A 231 -6.10 5.01 6.05
C ASN A 231 -5.72 4.36 7.39
N PHE A 232 -5.71 3.03 7.47
CA PHE A 232 -5.25 2.32 8.67
C PHE A 232 -3.76 2.61 8.95
N MET A 233 -2.92 2.64 7.91
CA MET A 233 -1.48 2.84 8.05
C MET A 233 -1.06 4.31 8.27
N PHE A 234 -1.70 5.23 7.55
CA PHE A 234 -1.25 6.62 7.41
C PHE A 234 -2.29 7.65 7.88
N GLY A 235 -3.47 7.20 8.30
CA GLY A 235 -4.61 8.06 8.61
C GLY A 235 -5.18 8.77 7.39
N GLY A 236 -4.83 8.38 6.16
CA GLY A 236 -5.31 8.97 4.92
C GLY A 236 -4.72 8.29 3.68
N ILE A 237 -5.05 8.78 2.49
CA ILE A 237 -4.58 8.21 1.23
C ILE A 237 -3.46 9.09 0.68
N HIS A 238 -2.30 8.51 0.37
CA HIS A 238 -1.16 9.23 -0.19
C HIS A 238 -1.06 9.03 -1.70
N ASN A 239 -1.04 10.13 -2.45
CA ASN A 239 -0.94 10.10 -3.91
C ASN A 239 0.18 11.03 -4.39
N PRO A 240 1.03 10.60 -5.34
CA PRO A 240 1.87 11.53 -6.09
C PRO A 240 1.00 12.62 -6.73
N LEU A 241 1.43 13.88 -6.61
CA LEU A 241 0.71 15.01 -7.21
C LEU A 241 0.61 14.86 -8.73
N ASP A 242 1.75 14.60 -9.38
CA ASP A 242 1.83 14.42 -10.82
C ASP A 242 1.60 12.95 -11.18
N ARG A 243 0.54 12.70 -11.94
CA ARG A 243 0.15 11.36 -12.40
C ARG A 243 0.72 11.02 -13.77
N ILE A 244 1.45 11.92 -14.42
CA ILE A 244 1.94 11.77 -15.79
C ILE A 244 3.46 11.60 -15.79
N SER A 245 4.16 12.27 -14.87
CA SER A 245 5.62 12.15 -14.72
C SER A 245 6.05 10.72 -14.40
N SER A 246 7.19 10.31 -14.98
CA SER A 246 7.87 9.05 -14.65
C SER A 246 8.59 9.09 -13.31
N LYS A 247 8.91 10.29 -12.82
CA LYS A 247 9.43 10.54 -11.47
C LYS A 247 8.30 10.90 -10.54
N VAL A 248 8.27 10.29 -9.36
CA VAL A 248 7.37 10.68 -8.28
C VAL A 248 7.82 12.05 -7.73
N GLY A 249 6.96 13.06 -7.91
CA GLY A 249 7.10 14.35 -7.26
C GLY A 249 6.74 14.29 -5.78
N PHE A 250 6.33 15.40 -5.16
CA PHE A 250 5.83 15.31 -3.78
C PHE A 250 4.48 14.60 -3.69
N PHE A 251 4.18 14.08 -2.50
CA PHE A 251 2.90 13.43 -2.21
C PHE A 251 1.88 14.42 -1.68
N THR A 252 0.63 14.15 -2.02
CA THR A 252 -0.54 14.77 -1.40
C THR A 252 -1.28 13.73 -0.58
N ARG A 253 -1.84 14.15 0.54
CA ARG A 253 -2.69 13.37 1.42
C ARG A 253 -4.14 13.77 1.22
N LYS A 254 -4.98 12.80 0.88
CA LYS A 254 -6.44 12.91 0.88
C LYS A 254 -6.98 12.37 2.20
N ALA A 255 -7.88 13.12 2.84
CA ALA A 255 -8.60 12.62 4.00
C ALA A 255 -9.52 11.44 3.61
N TRP A 256 -9.63 10.45 4.50
CA TRP A 256 -10.54 9.32 4.34
C TRP A 256 -11.95 9.70 4.78
N ALA A 257 -12.72 10.24 3.84
CA ALA A 257 -14.06 10.74 4.07
C ALA A 257 -15.00 10.35 2.92
N LYS A 258 -16.32 10.45 3.16
CA LYS A 258 -17.33 10.21 2.14
C LYS A 258 -17.21 11.25 1.04
N ASP A 259 -17.42 10.84 -0.21
CA ASP A 259 -17.31 11.74 -1.37
C ASP A 259 -18.31 12.92 -1.28
N GLU A 260 -19.46 12.74 -0.64
CA GLU A 260 -20.44 13.80 -0.40
C GLU A 260 -19.90 14.88 0.55
N ASP A 261 -19.27 14.48 1.64
CA ASP A 261 -18.63 15.41 2.58
C ASP A 261 -17.49 16.17 1.91
N MET A 262 -16.70 15.47 1.10
CA MET A 262 -15.61 16.08 0.32
C MET A 262 -16.12 17.04 -0.77
N LYS A 263 -17.29 16.78 -1.36
CA LYS A 263 -17.92 17.72 -2.31
C LYS A 263 -18.45 18.97 -1.61
N ARG A 264 -19.00 18.82 -0.40
CA ARG A 264 -19.57 19.93 0.37
C ARG A 264 -18.51 20.84 0.97
N LEU A 265 -17.43 20.28 1.51
CA LEU A 265 -16.36 21.03 2.19
C LEU A 265 -15.24 21.46 1.23
N GLY A 266 -15.25 20.96 -0.01
CA GLY A 266 -14.14 21.08 -0.94
C GLY A 266 -13.10 19.96 -0.72
N ARG A 267 -12.40 19.58 -1.79
CA ARG A 267 -11.33 18.58 -1.68
C ARG A 267 -10.09 19.25 -1.11
N GLU A 268 -9.87 19.09 0.18
CA GLU A 268 -8.61 19.48 0.81
C GLU A 268 -7.56 18.38 0.60
N TRP A 269 -6.46 18.74 -0.04
CA TRP A 269 -5.27 17.91 -0.15
C TRP A 269 -4.15 18.54 0.68
N GLY A 270 -3.55 17.76 1.57
CA GLY A 270 -2.38 18.21 2.32
C GLY A 270 -1.08 17.80 1.64
N CYS A 271 -0.13 18.69 1.45
CA CYS A 271 1.21 18.29 1.01
C CYS A 271 1.90 17.48 2.11
N VAL A 272 2.54 16.38 1.74
CA VAL A 272 3.27 15.49 2.64
C VAL A 272 4.76 15.88 2.60
N PRO A 273 5.37 16.29 3.74
CA PRO A 273 6.79 16.61 3.80
C PRO A 273 7.68 15.41 3.48
N TYR A 274 8.88 15.64 2.94
CA TYR A 274 9.81 14.56 2.64
C TYR A 274 10.23 13.80 3.90
N SER A 275 10.46 14.49 5.03
CA SER A 275 10.82 13.86 6.31
C SER A 275 9.80 12.84 6.78
N TYR A 276 8.50 13.08 6.54
CA TYR A 276 7.45 12.11 6.82
C TYR A 276 7.57 10.85 5.96
N VAL A 277 8.00 10.97 4.71
CA VAL A 277 8.25 9.82 3.82
C VAL A 277 9.50 9.07 4.25
N ALA A 278 10.59 9.80 4.55
CA ALA A 278 11.88 9.23 4.90
C ALA A 278 11.86 8.39 6.18
N GLN A 279 11.10 8.81 7.21
CA GLN A 279 11.01 8.05 8.47
C GLN A 279 10.48 6.62 8.28
N TRP A 280 9.64 6.35 7.27
CA TRP A 280 9.17 4.98 7.01
C TRP A 280 10.30 4.02 6.63
N PHE A 281 11.48 4.53 6.25
CA PHE A 281 12.67 3.73 5.97
C PHE A 281 13.61 3.59 7.18
N ARG A 282 13.15 3.95 8.38
CA ARG A 282 13.94 3.92 9.62
C ARG A 282 13.52 2.77 10.51
N LYS A 283 14.47 2.10 11.16
CA LYS A 283 14.20 0.94 12.03
C LYS A 283 13.45 1.37 13.29
N ASP A 284 13.83 2.51 13.87
CA ASP A 284 13.17 3.10 15.04
C ASP A 284 11.65 3.34 14.83
N THR A 285 11.26 3.76 13.63
CA THR A 285 9.87 3.96 13.23
C THR A 285 9.11 2.63 13.29
N TRP A 286 9.74 1.54 12.87
CA TRP A 286 9.14 0.22 12.89
C TRP A 286 9.13 -0.44 14.27
N GLU A 287 10.10 -0.14 15.12
CA GLU A 287 10.07 -0.50 16.55
C GLU A 287 8.86 0.14 17.24
N LEU A 288 8.60 1.43 16.99
CA LEU A 288 7.41 2.12 17.49
C LEU A 288 6.10 1.50 16.96
N ILE A 289 6.06 1.15 15.67
CA ILE A 289 4.89 0.52 15.05
C ILE A 289 4.66 -0.89 15.61
N GLU A 290 5.71 -1.65 15.89
CA GLU A 290 5.59 -2.97 16.52
C GLU A 290 4.88 -2.86 17.88
N ASP A 291 5.28 -1.90 18.71
CA ASP A 291 4.77 -1.73 20.07
C ASP A 291 3.39 -1.04 20.13
N HIS A 292 3.15 -0.07 19.25
CA HIS A 292 2.01 0.86 19.36
C HIS A 292 1.11 0.90 18.14
N GLY A 293 1.44 0.12 17.11
CA GLY A 293 0.72 0.08 15.84
C GLY A 293 0.99 1.26 14.93
N PRO A 294 0.39 1.27 13.72
CA PRO A 294 0.65 2.30 12.71
C PRO A 294 0.40 3.73 13.18
N THR A 295 -0.54 3.92 14.12
CA THR A 295 -0.89 5.23 14.67
C THR A 295 0.20 5.85 15.53
N ALA A 296 1.25 5.11 15.88
CA ALA A 296 2.45 5.64 16.52
C ALA A 296 3.15 6.68 15.66
N ILE A 297 2.98 6.59 14.33
CA ILE A 297 3.45 7.58 13.37
C ILE A 297 2.26 8.48 13.04
N PRO A 298 2.13 9.67 13.70
CA PRO A 298 0.98 10.53 13.47
C PRO A 298 0.96 11.00 12.00
N PRO A 299 -0.22 11.27 11.42
CA PRO A 299 -0.30 11.87 10.10
C PRO A 299 0.57 13.13 10.00
N PRO A 300 1.17 13.41 8.83
CA PRO A 300 2.08 14.55 8.69
C PRO A 300 1.36 15.84 9.05
N HIS A 301 2.05 16.73 9.76
CA HIS A 301 1.60 18.11 9.84
C HIS A 301 1.50 18.66 8.41
N ILE A 302 0.36 19.27 8.06
CA ILE A 302 0.07 19.73 6.70
C ILE A 302 0.42 21.22 6.63
N PRO A 303 1.62 21.61 6.14
CA PRO A 303 1.99 23.02 6.07
C PRO A 303 1.29 23.75 4.91
N LEU A 304 0.84 23.00 3.90
CA LEU A 304 0.22 23.52 2.69
C LEU A 304 -1.02 22.69 2.34
N LYS A 305 -2.16 23.37 2.24
CA LYS A 305 -3.41 22.80 1.73
C LYS A 305 -3.62 23.24 0.28
N LEU A 306 -3.94 22.28 -0.59
CA LEU A 306 -4.38 22.54 -1.95
C LEU A 306 -5.89 22.38 -1.99
N GLN A 307 -6.59 23.42 -2.43
CA GLN A 307 -8.03 23.40 -2.64
C GLN A 307 -8.29 23.35 -4.15
N THR A 308 -9.06 22.35 -4.57
CA THR A 308 -9.52 22.17 -5.96
C THR A 308 -11.03 22.31 -6.03
#